data_AF-A0A372F6L3-F1
#
_entry.id   AF-A0A372F6L3-F1
#
_cell.length_a   1.000
_cell.length_b   1.000
_cell.length_c   1.000
_cell.angle_alpha   90.00
_cell.angle_beta   90.00
_cell.angle_gamma   90.00
#
_symmetry.space_group_name_H-M   'P 1'
#
loop_
_entity.id
_entity.type
_entity.pdbx_description
1 polymer ?
#
loop_
_entity_poly.entity_id
_entity_poly.type
_entity_poly.pdbx_seq_one_letter_code
_entity_poly.pdbx_strand_id
1 'polypeptide(L)'
;MADVVSIIPGESTEGKLLAQTSKSQTSRAVKAVIAETNAGKGNITSSHTLTEAQALEAGVNFAGNNAKEIGQSGSGVYRSQTINKDGTVSQYKMDAFSIAGSHRPNVPHVHLEIINPTNNKMIVNHHIPIIP
;
A
#
# COMPACT_ATOMS: atom_id res chain seq x y z
N MET A 1 39.27 -0.57 -55.33
CA MET A 1 39.99 -1.59 -54.53
C MET A 1 39.74 -1.28 -53.06
N ALA A 2 39.53 -2.34 -52.28
CA ALA A 2 39.23 -2.42 -50.84
C ALA A 2 37.75 -2.18 -50.42
N ASP A 3 36.99 -3.28 -50.46
CA ASP A 3 35.95 -3.66 -49.49
C ASP A 3 36.51 -3.68 -48.07
N VAL A 4 35.78 -3.16 -47.06
CA VAL A 4 35.76 -3.75 -45.71
C VAL A 4 34.47 -3.36 -44.93
N VAL A 5 33.58 -4.36 -44.78
CA VAL A 5 32.83 -4.79 -43.58
C VAL A 5 31.92 -3.81 -42.79
N SER A 6 30.64 -4.21 -42.77
CA SER A 6 29.55 -3.86 -41.86
C SER A 6 29.89 -4.07 -40.37
N ILE A 7 29.58 -3.07 -39.52
CA ILE A 7 29.22 -3.30 -38.12
C ILE A 7 28.10 -2.33 -37.74
N ILE A 8 26.87 -2.86 -37.66
CA ILE A 8 25.76 -2.24 -36.94
C ILE A 8 26.16 -2.29 -35.45
N PRO A 9 26.28 -1.18 -34.71
CA PRO A 9 26.28 -1.26 -33.27
C PRO A 9 24.84 -1.59 -32.86
N GLY A 10 24.62 -2.85 -32.50
CA GLY A 10 23.37 -3.30 -31.90
C GLY A 10 23.05 -2.41 -30.70
N GLU A 11 21.80 -1.95 -30.63
CA GLU A 11 21.23 -1.42 -29.40
C GLU A 11 21.46 -2.46 -28.30
N SER A 12 22.40 -2.18 -27.41
CA SER A 12 22.60 -2.93 -26.18
C SER A 12 21.28 -2.92 -25.41
N THR A 13 20.71 -4.10 -25.20
CA THR A 13 19.49 -4.37 -24.43
C THR A 13 19.51 -3.73 -23.02
N GLU A 14 20.70 -3.36 -22.54
CA GLU A 14 20.97 -2.69 -21.27
C GLU A 14 20.44 -1.25 -21.24
N GLY A 15 20.41 -0.54 -22.38
CA GLY A 15 19.90 0.83 -22.46
C GLY A 15 18.38 0.94 -22.29
N LYS A 16 17.65 -0.15 -22.58
CA LYS A 16 16.20 -0.22 -22.41
C LYS A 16 15.77 -0.60 -20.98
N LEU A 17 16.67 -1.22 -20.21
CA LEU A 17 16.42 -1.60 -18.82
C LEU A 17 16.50 -0.37 -17.89
N LEU A 18 17.35 0.61 -18.19
CA LEU A 18 17.57 1.79 -17.35
C LEU A 18 16.49 2.87 -17.51
N ALA A 19 15.75 2.86 -18.62
CA ALA A 19 14.61 3.76 -18.86
C ALA A 19 13.26 3.22 -18.31
N GLN A 20 13.26 2.01 -17.74
CA GLN A 20 12.13 1.46 -16.96
C GLN A 20 12.20 1.82 -15.48
N THR A 21 12.88 2.91 -15.12
CA THR A 21 12.58 3.69 -13.90
C THR A 21 11.26 4.47 -14.06
N SER A 22 10.28 3.81 -14.68
CA SER A 22 8.89 4.15 -14.74
C SER A 22 8.31 4.19 -13.33
N LYS A 23 7.43 5.17 -13.07
CA LYS A 23 6.45 5.20 -11.96
C LYS A 23 6.30 3.83 -11.32
N SER A 24 6.71 3.70 -10.05
CA SER A 24 6.59 2.47 -9.26
C SER A 24 5.31 1.74 -9.63
N GLN A 25 5.43 0.64 -10.38
CA GLN A 25 4.26 -0.09 -10.83
C GLN A 25 3.70 -0.77 -9.60
N THR A 26 2.70 -0.13 -8.98
CA THR A 26 2.07 -0.64 -7.77
C THR A 26 1.70 -2.10 -7.97
N SER A 27 2.19 -2.94 -7.05
CA SER A 27 2.06 -4.38 -7.20
C SER A 27 0.58 -4.79 -7.31
N ARG A 28 0.31 -5.90 -8.01
CA ARG A 28 -1.06 -6.40 -8.19
C ARG A 28 -1.74 -6.67 -6.84
N ALA A 29 -0.98 -7.19 -5.87
CA ALA A 29 -1.48 -7.45 -4.52
C ALA A 29 -1.88 -6.16 -3.80
N VAL A 30 -1.06 -5.09 -3.89
CA VAL A 30 -1.40 -3.78 -3.30
C VAL A 30 -2.68 -3.20 -3.90
N LYS A 31 -2.83 -3.26 -5.23
CA LYS A 31 -4.07 -2.80 -5.88
C LYS A 31 -5.29 -3.61 -5.43
N ALA A 32 -5.12 -4.92 -5.28
CA ALA A 32 -6.20 -5.82 -4.88
C ALA A 32 -6.67 -5.53 -3.45
N VAL A 33 -5.76 -5.37 -2.48
CA VAL A 33 -6.16 -5.08 -1.09
C VAL A 33 -6.83 -3.71 -0.95
N ILE A 34 -6.41 -2.71 -1.72
CA ILE A 34 -7.06 -1.39 -1.74
C ILE A 34 -8.47 -1.51 -2.32
N ALA A 35 -8.65 -2.32 -3.37
CA ALA A 35 -9.97 -2.59 -3.94
C ALA A 35 -10.87 -3.34 -2.95
N GLU A 36 -10.34 -4.34 -2.24
CA GLU A 36 -11.05 -5.04 -1.15
C GLU A 36 -11.48 -4.06 -0.05
N THR A 37 -10.61 -3.13 0.37
CA THR A 37 -10.95 -2.10 1.35
C THR A 37 -12.10 -1.22 0.88
N ASN A 38 -12.01 -0.72 -0.36
CA ASN A 38 -13.01 0.20 -0.92
C ASN A 38 -14.38 -0.46 -1.16
N ALA A 39 -14.39 -1.77 -1.45
CA ALA A 39 -15.63 -2.54 -1.62
C ALA A 39 -16.18 -3.12 -0.29
N GLY A 40 -15.37 -3.10 0.77
CA GLY A 40 -15.65 -3.74 2.04
C GLY A 40 -16.65 -2.98 2.92
N LYS A 41 -17.09 -3.64 4.00
CA LYS A 41 -17.88 -3.04 5.08
C LYS A 41 -17.65 -3.76 6.40
N GLY A 42 -17.46 -3.01 7.48
CA GLY A 42 -17.19 -3.55 8.81
C GLY A 42 -15.79 -4.15 8.93
N ASN A 43 -15.64 -5.16 9.80
CA ASN A 43 -14.38 -5.85 10.01
C ASN A 43 -14.21 -6.96 8.97
N ILE A 44 -13.22 -6.82 8.09
CA ILE A 44 -12.89 -7.80 7.05
C ILE A 44 -11.43 -8.23 7.15
N THR A 45 -11.11 -9.38 6.56
CA THR A 45 -9.75 -9.92 6.47
C THR A 45 -9.43 -10.15 5.01
N SER A 46 -8.25 -9.70 4.57
CA SER A 46 -7.84 -9.78 3.16
C SER A 46 -7.72 -11.22 2.70
N SER A 47 -8.04 -11.46 1.42
CA SER A 47 -7.71 -12.71 0.74
C SER A 47 -6.24 -12.76 0.28
N HIS A 48 -5.51 -11.65 0.45
CA HIS A 48 -4.13 -11.50 0.04
C HIS A 48 -3.21 -11.32 1.24
N THR A 49 -1.98 -11.81 1.09
CA THR A 49 -0.88 -11.56 2.02
C THR A 49 0.14 -10.66 1.34
N LEU A 50 0.64 -9.67 2.06
CA LEU A 50 1.65 -8.73 1.56
C LEU A 50 3.01 -8.98 2.21
N THR A 51 4.09 -8.62 1.52
CA THR A 51 5.39 -8.38 2.17
C THR A 51 5.36 -7.06 2.94
N GLU A 52 6.30 -6.82 3.85
CA GLU A 52 6.40 -5.53 4.57
C GLU A 52 6.49 -4.32 3.62
N ALA A 53 7.31 -4.42 2.57
CA ALA A 53 7.46 -3.36 1.58
C ALA A 53 6.14 -3.06 0.85
N GLN A 54 5.37 -4.11 0.51
CA GLN A 54 4.05 -3.96 -0.10
C GLN A 54 3.02 -3.41 0.88
N ALA A 55 3.08 -3.77 2.16
CA ALA A 55 2.20 -3.24 3.19
C ALA A 55 2.42 -1.74 3.38
N LEU A 56 3.68 -1.30 3.42
CA LEU A 56 4.02 0.12 3.44
C LEU A 56 3.56 0.84 2.16
N GLU A 57 3.79 0.23 0.98
CA GLU A 57 3.31 0.77 -0.30
C GLU A 57 1.78 0.93 -0.30
N ALA A 58 1.04 -0.06 0.21
CA ALA A 58 -0.42 -0.01 0.33
C ALA A 58 -0.86 1.12 1.26
N GLY A 59 -0.19 1.27 2.41
CA GLY A 59 -0.46 2.34 3.36
C GLY A 59 -0.28 3.73 2.73
N VAL A 60 0.84 3.96 2.05
CA VAL A 60 1.14 5.23 1.35
C VAL A 60 0.11 5.51 0.25
N ASN A 61 -0.22 4.51 -0.57
CA ASN A 61 -1.16 4.68 -1.67
C ASN A 61 -2.60 4.89 -1.20
N PHE A 62 -2.98 4.31 -0.06
CA PHE A 62 -4.34 4.38 0.47
C PHE A 62 -4.59 5.61 1.35
N ALA A 63 -3.72 5.87 2.32
CA ALA A 63 -3.84 7.03 3.22
C ALA A 63 -3.38 8.33 2.55
N GLY A 64 -2.53 8.23 1.52
CA GLY A 64 -2.01 9.36 0.76
C GLY A 64 -0.82 10.05 1.43
N ASN A 65 -0.06 10.78 0.62
CA ASN A 65 1.18 11.45 1.06
C ASN A 65 0.99 12.56 2.10
N ASN A 66 -0.25 13.01 2.31
CA ASN A 66 -0.56 14.01 3.33
C ASN A 66 -1.01 13.39 4.65
N ALA A 67 -1.00 12.06 4.79
CA ALA A 67 -1.35 11.40 6.02
C ALA A 67 -0.43 11.85 7.18
N LYS A 68 -1.02 12.00 8.36
CA LYS A 68 -0.29 12.34 9.59
C LYS A 68 -0.48 11.25 10.61
N GLU A 69 0.57 10.99 11.38
CA GLU A 69 0.45 10.15 12.56
C GLU A 69 -0.52 10.79 13.56
N ILE A 70 -1.39 9.99 14.16
CA ILE A 70 -2.33 10.40 15.18
C ILE A 70 -2.12 9.61 16.48
N GLY A 71 -2.55 10.20 17.60
CA GLY A 71 -2.32 9.62 18.92
C GLY A 71 -0.91 9.94 19.43
N GLN A 72 -0.29 8.97 20.09
CA GLN A 72 1.05 9.10 20.63
C GLN A 72 2.08 9.02 19.49
N SER A 73 3.22 9.71 19.62
CA SER A 73 4.29 9.57 18.64
C SER A 73 4.80 8.13 18.62
N GLY A 74 4.92 7.54 17.43
CA GLY A 74 5.25 6.13 17.26
C GLY A 74 4.08 5.17 17.48
N SER A 75 2.83 5.66 17.47
CA SER A 75 1.64 4.80 17.55
C SER A 75 1.48 3.88 16.34
N GLY A 76 2.03 4.27 15.18
CA GLY A 76 1.86 3.53 13.94
C GLY A 76 0.49 3.77 13.27
N VAL A 77 -0.27 4.81 13.67
CA VAL A 77 -1.59 5.11 13.12
C VAL A 77 -1.54 6.39 12.28
N TYR A 78 -1.71 6.28 10.97
CA TYR A 78 -1.59 7.39 10.02
C TYR A 78 -2.92 7.67 9.32
N ARG A 79 -3.42 8.90 9.43
CA ARG A 79 -4.71 9.30 8.86
C ARG A 79 -4.56 10.41 7.82
N SER A 80 -5.22 10.23 6.68
CA SER A 80 -5.30 11.22 5.61
C SER A 80 -5.82 12.55 6.14
N GLN A 81 -5.25 13.67 5.67
CA GLN A 81 -5.72 15.00 6.03
C GLN A 81 -6.73 15.55 4.99
N THR A 82 -6.88 14.85 3.87
CA THR A 82 -7.87 15.15 2.84
C THR A 82 -9.08 14.25 3.03
N ILE A 83 -10.27 14.87 2.98
CA ILE A 83 -11.55 14.18 2.93
C ILE A 83 -11.72 13.58 1.53
N ASN A 84 -12.05 12.30 1.47
CA ASN A 84 -12.39 11.58 0.25
C ASN A 84 -13.68 12.13 -0.38
N LYS A 85 -13.93 11.83 -1.66
CA LYS A 85 -15.13 12.33 -2.37
C LYS A 85 -16.45 11.90 -1.73
N ASP A 86 -16.46 10.78 -1.02
CA ASP A 86 -17.62 10.23 -0.30
C ASP A 86 -17.77 10.79 1.14
N GLY A 87 -16.94 11.77 1.52
CA GLY A 87 -16.97 12.38 2.85
C GLY A 87 -16.20 11.61 3.92
N THR A 88 -15.47 10.55 3.57
CA THR A 88 -14.69 9.74 4.52
C THR A 88 -13.22 10.20 4.61
N VAL A 89 -12.45 9.61 5.52
CA VAL A 89 -10.98 9.70 5.54
C VAL A 89 -10.36 8.32 5.56
N SER A 90 -9.19 8.20 4.95
CA SER A 90 -8.42 6.96 4.87
C SER A 90 -7.41 6.89 6.00
N GLN A 91 -7.27 5.72 6.62
CA GLN A 91 -6.31 5.48 7.69
C GLN A 91 -5.51 4.21 7.44
N TYR A 92 -4.20 4.28 7.62
CA TYR A 92 -3.28 3.15 7.64
C TYR A 92 -2.82 2.92 9.07
N LYS A 93 -2.86 1.67 9.54
CA LYS A 93 -2.46 1.32 10.91
C LYS A 93 -1.53 0.12 10.93
N MET A 94 -0.40 0.32 11.61
CA MET A 94 0.65 -0.67 11.88
C MET A 94 1.08 -0.59 13.35
N ASP A 95 0.11 -0.66 14.26
CA ASP A 95 0.39 -0.63 15.69
C ASP A 95 1.06 -1.94 16.17
N ALA A 96 1.68 -1.87 17.35
CA ALA A 96 2.46 -2.98 17.90
C ALA A 96 1.64 -4.28 18.08
N PHE A 97 0.35 -4.19 18.40
CA PHE A 97 -0.49 -5.39 18.58
C PHE A 97 -0.78 -6.07 17.24
N SER A 98 -1.02 -5.29 16.19
CA SER A 98 -1.21 -5.82 14.83
C SER A 98 0.04 -6.47 14.28
N ILE A 99 1.21 -5.82 14.44
CA ILE A 99 2.50 -6.36 13.99
C ILE A 99 2.87 -7.64 14.76
N ALA A 100 2.59 -7.69 16.07
CA ALA A 100 2.78 -8.89 16.87
C ALA A 100 1.75 -10.01 16.58
N GLY A 101 0.71 -9.74 15.78
CA GLY A 101 -0.39 -10.69 15.54
C GLY A 101 -1.18 -11.02 16.81
N SER A 102 -1.25 -10.09 17.76
CA SER A 102 -1.87 -10.30 19.09
C SER A 102 -3.39 -10.26 19.09
N HIS A 103 -4.01 -9.99 17.94
CA HIS A 103 -5.45 -10.08 17.74
C HIS A 103 -5.77 -10.63 16.35
N ARG A 104 -7.05 -10.97 16.14
CA ARG A 104 -7.56 -11.51 14.88
C ARG A 104 -7.06 -10.68 13.69
N PRO A 105 -6.42 -11.28 12.67
CA PRO A 105 -6.39 -12.70 12.31
C PRO A 105 -5.41 -13.62 13.07
N ASN A 106 -4.78 -13.16 14.16
CA ASN A 106 -3.80 -13.91 14.97
C ASN A 106 -2.51 -14.25 14.20
N VAL A 107 -2.17 -13.39 13.25
CA VAL A 107 -0.90 -13.38 12.50
C VAL A 107 -0.47 -11.92 12.37
N PRO A 108 0.83 -11.63 12.15
CA PRO A 108 1.28 -10.28 11.82
C PRO A 108 0.44 -9.68 10.68
N HIS A 109 -0.08 -8.48 10.89
CA HIS A 109 -0.93 -7.81 9.90
C HIS A 109 -0.89 -6.29 10.06
N VAL A 110 -1.39 -5.59 9.03
CA VAL A 110 -1.66 -4.14 9.06
C VAL A 110 -3.14 -3.89 8.79
N HIS A 111 -3.58 -2.62 8.93
CA HIS A 111 -4.94 -2.23 8.59
C HIS A 111 -5.00 -1.13 7.54
N LEU A 112 -5.97 -1.26 6.63
CA LEU A 112 -6.53 -0.15 5.87
C LEU A 112 -7.94 0.12 6.37
N GLU A 113 -8.21 1.36 6.77
CA GLU A 113 -9.44 1.73 7.46
C GLU A 113 -10.09 2.93 6.76
N ILE A 114 -11.41 2.84 6.55
CA ILE A 114 -12.24 3.95 6.07
C ILE A 114 -13.01 4.48 7.28
N ILE A 115 -12.84 5.75 7.60
CA ILE A 115 -13.40 6.38 8.80
C ILE A 115 -14.41 7.47 8.40
N ASN A 116 -15.53 7.53 9.10
CA ASN A 116 -16.41 8.70 9.08
C ASN A 116 -15.80 9.79 9.97
N PRO A 117 -15.34 10.93 9.42
CA PRO A 117 -14.65 11.95 10.19
C PRO A 117 -15.57 12.72 11.16
N THR A 118 -16.89 12.72 10.93
CA THR A 118 -17.86 13.46 11.76
C THR A 118 -18.06 12.81 13.13
N ASN A 119 -18.01 11.48 13.20
CA ASN A 119 -18.26 10.73 14.43
C ASN A 119 -17.14 9.75 14.80
N ASN A 120 -16.03 9.77 14.06
CA ASN A 120 -14.88 8.87 14.20
C ASN A 120 -15.24 7.37 14.13
N LYS A 121 -16.39 7.01 13.57
CA LYS A 121 -16.76 5.60 13.40
C LYS A 121 -16.03 4.99 12.21
N MET A 122 -15.49 3.82 12.43
CA MET A 122 -14.88 3.00 11.40
C MET A 122 -15.97 2.35 10.53
N ILE A 123 -15.95 2.66 9.23
CA ILE A 123 -16.84 2.11 8.22
C ILE A 123 -16.29 0.78 7.71
N VAL A 124 -14.97 0.74 7.47
CA VAL A 124 -14.23 -0.47 7.09
C VAL A 124 -13.00 -0.60 7.96
N ASN A 125 -12.75 -1.81 8.44
CA ASN A 125 -11.55 -2.20 9.16
C ASN A 125 -10.95 -3.44 8.47
N HIS A 126 -10.07 -3.20 7.50
CA HIS A 126 -9.51 -4.25 6.67
C HIS A 126 -8.20 -4.75 7.24
N HIS A 127 -8.17 -5.97 7.76
CA HIS A 127 -6.98 -6.62 8.30
C HIS A 127 -6.24 -7.33 7.15
N ILE A 128 -4.99 -6.95 6.89
CA ILE A 128 -4.19 -7.47 5.77
C ILE A 128 -2.99 -8.21 6.37
N PRO A 129 -2.95 -9.56 6.31
CA PRO A 129 -1.81 -10.33 6.76
C PRO A 129 -0.52 -9.93 6.06
N ILE A 130 0.58 -9.91 6.81
CA ILE A 130 1.91 -9.63 6.27
C ILE A 130 2.88 -10.78 6.52
N ILE A 131 3.86 -10.91 5.61
CA ILE A 131 5.07 -11.69 5.81
C ILE A 131 6.15 -10.68 6.23
N PRO A 132 6.54 -10.68 7.52
CA PRO A 132 7.68 -9.91 8.00
C PRO A 132 9.01 -10.46 7.48
#